data_AF-A0A2V9SR92-F1
#
_entry.id   AF-A0A2V9SR92-F1
#
_cell.length_a   1.000
_cell.length_b   1.000
_cell.length_c   1.000
_cell.angle_alpha   90.00
_cell.angle_beta   90.00
_cell.angle_gamma   90.00
#
_symmetry.space_group_name_H-M   'P 1'
#
loop_
_entity.id
_entity.type
_entity.pdbx_description
1 polymer ?
#
loop_
_entity_poly.entity_id
_entity_poly.type
_entity_poly.pdbx_seq_one_letter_code
_entity_poly.pdbx_strand_id
1 'polypeptide(L)'
;MRARSFLVFISILVLFSWIAAGQQRESRRTSDSEKSVQSSSTSTELAKESREASGESDEDQFKHSSSVQFLAKTTGLSIEHAYWLSVLLNFAIIAGAIIWISKKNLPAMFRNRTASIQRAMQEARKASEYANRRLSEIEARLSRLDAEIGQMAAAAEKEAVAEEERIRAAAAEDAQKIVESAQHEIEAAARAARRDLTAYAADLAVSLAARQIKVDATTDQMLVRNFSDQLSAANGAGPESHEDGR
;
A
#
# COMPACT_ATOMS: atom_id res chain seq x y z
N MET A 1 35.93 12.82 34.63
CA MET A 1 35.93 12.07 33.35
C MET A 1 37.24 12.16 32.53
N ARG A 2 38.24 12.97 32.90
CA ARG A 2 39.41 13.24 32.03
C ARG A 2 40.62 12.30 32.17
N ALA A 3 40.70 11.46 33.20
CA ALA A 3 41.85 10.57 33.41
C ALA A 3 41.76 9.20 32.68
N ARG A 4 40.58 8.84 32.14
CA ARG A 4 40.35 7.52 31.51
C ARG A 4 40.64 7.49 30.01
N SER A 5 40.55 8.63 29.31
CA SER A 5 40.85 8.72 27.88
C SER A 5 42.35 8.85 27.58
N PHE A 6 43.16 9.35 28.52
CA PHE A 6 44.59 9.58 28.29
C PHE A 6 45.42 8.29 28.23
N LEU A 7 44.99 7.24 28.96
CA LEU A 7 45.67 5.94 28.98
C LEU A 7 45.35 5.07 27.76
N VAL A 8 44.19 5.25 27.11
CA VAL A 8 43.84 4.54 25.86
C VAL A 8 44.55 5.19 24.66
N PHE A 9 44.76 6.50 24.69
CA PHE A 9 45.45 7.23 23.63
C PHE A 9 46.94 6.85 23.50
N ILE A 10 47.62 6.59 24.63
CA ILE A 10 49.04 6.17 24.64
C ILE A 10 49.22 4.76 24.04
N SER A 11 48.23 3.87 24.18
CA SER A 11 48.27 2.53 23.60
C SER A 11 48.05 2.51 22.07
N ILE A 12 47.36 3.51 21.52
CA ILE A 12 47.11 3.62 20.07
C ILE A 12 48.26 4.35 19.36
N LEU A 13 48.96 5.26 20.04
CA LEU A 13 50.08 6.03 19.45
C LEU A 13 51.31 5.16 19.13
N VAL A 14 51.55 4.09 19.90
CA VAL A 14 52.69 3.17 19.69
C VAL A 14 52.45 2.22 18.50
N LEU A 15 51.20 1.93 18.16
CA LEU A 15 50.84 1.07 17.00
C LEU A 15 50.79 1.82 15.67
N PHE A 16 50.67 3.15 15.67
CA PHE A 16 50.58 3.96 14.43
C PHE A 16 51.94 4.48 13.93
N SER A 17 52.98 4.49 14.76
CA SER A 17 54.31 5.01 14.40
C SER A 17 55.14 4.08 13.49
N TRP A 18 54.68 2.85 13.23
CA TRP A 18 55.40 1.88 12.38
C TRP A 18 54.91 1.82 10.92
N ILE A 19 53.79 2.48 10.59
CA ILE A 19 53.16 2.45 9.25
C ILE A 19 53.44 3.73 8.43
N ALA A 20 54.24 4.68 8.95
CA ALA A 20 54.54 5.95 8.28
C ALA A 20 55.96 6.05 7.67
N ALA A 21 56.81 5.03 7.80
CA ALA A 21 58.21 5.07 7.35
C ALA A 21 58.44 4.62 5.88
N GLY A 22 57.38 4.31 5.13
CA GLY A 22 57.49 3.63 3.82
C GLY A 22 57.32 4.47 2.55
N GLN A 23 56.98 5.76 2.61
CA GLN A 23 56.48 6.48 1.41
C GLN A 23 57.21 7.76 0.98
N GLN A 24 58.31 8.13 1.63
CA GLN A 24 59.04 9.37 1.31
C GLN A 24 60.33 9.07 0.54
N ARG A 25 60.25 8.53 -0.68
CA ARG A 25 61.47 8.26 -1.51
C ARG A 25 61.44 8.79 -2.94
N GLU A 26 60.44 9.57 -3.35
CA GLU A 26 60.30 9.98 -4.77
C GLU A 26 60.33 11.50 -5.05
N SER A 27 60.64 12.35 -4.07
CA SER A 27 60.81 13.80 -4.30
C SER A 27 62.16 14.31 -3.79
N ARG A 28 63.25 13.90 -4.45
CA ARG A 28 64.56 14.61 -4.38
C ARG A 28 65.45 14.19 -5.56
N ARG A 29 65.02 14.50 -6.78
CA ARG A 29 65.90 14.62 -7.94
C ARG A 29 65.88 16.07 -8.39
N THR A 30 66.80 16.86 -7.83
CA THR A 30 67.52 17.99 -8.46
C THR A 30 68.21 18.81 -7.37
N SER A 31 69.35 18.34 -6.88
CA SER A 31 70.59 19.12 -6.69
C SER A 31 71.64 18.15 -6.14
N ASP A 32 72.90 18.54 -6.23
CA ASP A 32 74.06 17.88 -5.62
C ASP A 32 74.77 16.88 -6.54
N SER A 33 75.23 17.44 -7.66
CA SER A 33 76.62 17.22 -8.06
C SER A 33 77.48 18.15 -7.20
N GLU A 34 78.04 17.63 -6.09
CA GLU A 34 79.31 18.04 -5.45
C GLU A 34 79.42 17.47 -4.03
N LYS A 35 80.16 16.36 -3.86
CA LYS A 35 81.03 16.01 -2.71
C LYS A 35 81.31 14.49 -2.69
N SER A 36 82.13 14.04 -3.63
CA SER A 36 83.03 12.92 -3.36
C SER A 36 84.08 13.39 -2.34
N VAL A 37 84.33 12.57 -1.31
CA VAL A 37 85.46 12.55 -0.33
C VAL A 37 84.98 12.32 1.13
N GLN A 38 83.69 12.37 1.44
CA GLN A 38 83.16 12.10 2.79
C GLN A 38 82.22 10.87 2.85
N SER A 39 82.69 9.71 2.36
CA SER A 39 81.91 8.46 2.39
C SER A 39 82.54 7.32 3.18
N SER A 40 83.76 7.47 3.71
CA SER A 40 84.42 6.40 4.48
C SER A 40 84.27 6.51 6.00
N SER A 41 84.04 7.70 6.57
CA SER A 41 83.82 7.89 8.00
C SER A 41 82.37 7.62 8.43
N THR A 42 81.41 7.95 7.57
CA THR A 42 79.98 7.85 7.85
C THR A 42 79.49 6.40 7.92
N SER A 43 80.09 5.49 7.15
CA SER A 43 79.72 4.06 7.14
C SER A 43 80.04 3.35 8.46
N THR A 44 81.15 3.71 9.10
CA THR A 44 81.52 3.21 10.43
C THR A 44 80.65 3.78 11.54
N GLU A 45 80.15 5.00 11.38
CA GLU A 45 79.27 5.66 12.34
C GLU A 45 77.84 5.11 12.25
N LEU A 46 77.32 4.88 11.05
CA LEU A 46 76.03 4.21 10.82
C LEU A 46 76.03 2.75 11.28
N ALA A 47 77.15 2.04 11.17
CA ALA A 47 77.27 0.68 11.69
C ALA A 47 77.29 0.63 13.22
N LYS A 48 77.71 1.72 13.88
CA LYS A 48 77.68 1.88 15.33
C LYS A 48 76.29 2.32 15.80
N GLU A 49 75.68 3.31 15.15
CA GLU A 49 74.31 3.75 15.42
C GLU A 49 73.28 2.65 15.14
N SER A 50 73.45 1.83 14.09
CA SER A 50 72.56 0.70 13.83
C SER A 50 72.69 -0.40 14.88
N ARG A 51 73.85 -0.50 15.57
CA ARG A 51 74.09 -1.45 16.65
C ARG A 51 73.55 -0.94 17.99
N GLU A 52 73.59 0.38 18.21
CA GLU A 52 72.93 1.08 19.31
C GLU A 52 71.40 1.08 19.15
N ALA A 53 70.87 1.22 17.93
CA ALA A 53 69.43 1.14 17.64
C ALA A 53 68.86 -0.29 17.72
N SER A 54 69.69 -1.33 17.61
CA SER A 54 69.29 -2.74 17.77
C SER A 54 69.18 -3.21 19.24
N GLY A 55 69.32 -2.31 20.21
CA GLY A 55 68.92 -2.56 21.60
C GLY A 55 69.90 -3.35 22.47
N GLU A 56 71.12 -3.61 22.00
CA GLU A 56 72.12 -4.41 22.75
C GLU A 56 72.84 -3.58 23.84
N SER A 57 72.86 -2.24 23.75
CA SER A 57 73.49 -1.34 24.74
C SER A 57 72.55 -0.87 25.86
N ASP A 58 71.23 -0.92 25.65
CA ASP A 58 70.26 -0.40 26.61
C ASP A 58 69.96 -1.40 27.73
N GLU A 59 70.09 -2.70 27.46
CA GLU A 59 69.84 -3.77 28.43
C GLU A 59 70.80 -3.70 29.63
N ASP A 60 72.06 -3.31 29.38
CA ASP A 60 73.07 -3.09 30.42
C ASP A 60 72.91 -1.75 31.15
N GLN A 61 72.33 -0.74 30.50
CA GLN A 61 72.07 0.56 31.12
C GLN A 61 70.91 0.49 32.15
N PHE A 62 69.92 -0.38 31.94
CA PHE A 62 68.88 -0.63 32.94
C PHE A 62 69.41 -1.33 34.20
N LYS A 63 70.45 -2.16 34.09
CA LYS A 63 71.11 -2.84 35.24
C LYS A 63 71.79 -1.87 36.20
N HIS A 64 72.15 -0.66 35.75
CA HIS A 64 72.86 0.33 36.54
C HIS A 64 72.03 1.58 36.89
N SER A 65 70.71 1.56 36.69
CA SER A 65 69.85 2.70 37.07
C SER A 65 69.86 2.97 38.59
N SER A 66 69.70 4.24 38.98
CA SER A 66 69.78 4.73 40.36
C SER A 66 68.75 4.09 41.32
N SER A 67 67.65 3.56 40.79
CA SER A 67 66.67 2.76 41.55
C SER A 67 67.15 1.33 41.83
N VAL A 68 67.91 0.72 40.91
CA VAL A 68 68.52 -0.61 41.09
C VAL A 68 69.73 -0.53 42.03
N GLN A 69 70.52 0.55 41.95
CA GLN A 69 71.65 0.79 42.86
C GLN A 69 71.22 1.05 44.31
N PHE A 70 70.09 1.75 44.53
CA PHE A 70 69.56 2.00 45.87
C PHE A 70 69.10 0.71 46.57
N LEU A 71 68.47 -0.21 45.81
CA LEU A 71 68.10 -1.54 46.28
C LEU A 71 69.32 -2.44 46.51
N ALA A 72 70.31 -2.44 45.62
CA ALA A 72 71.53 -3.23 45.77
C ALA A 72 72.34 -2.87 47.03
N LYS A 73 72.38 -1.59 47.41
CA LYS A 73 73.16 -1.10 48.55
C LYS A 73 72.52 -1.42 49.91
N THR A 74 71.21 -1.66 49.96
CA THR A 74 70.50 -1.96 51.22
C THR A 74 70.40 -3.44 51.56
N THR A 75 70.52 -4.35 50.58
CA THR A 75 70.31 -5.80 50.80
C THR A 75 71.56 -6.67 50.76
N GLY A 76 72.75 -6.16 50.40
CA GLY A 76 74.00 -6.91 50.52
C GLY A 76 74.05 -8.25 49.75
N LEU A 77 73.37 -8.35 48.61
CA LEU A 77 73.37 -9.53 47.72
C LEU A 77 73.48 -9.09 46.24
N SER A 78 73.99 -10.00 45.40
CA SER A 78 74.36 -9.82 43.99
C SER A 78 73.38 -9.03 43.12
N ILE A 79 73.93 -8.11 42.32
CA ILE A 79 73.25 -7.16 41.41
C ILE A 79 72.23 -7.84 40.48
N GLU A 80 72.46 -9.09 40.12
CA GLU A 80 71.62 -9.89 39.22
C GLU A 80 70.26 -10.28 39.84
N HIS A 81 70.19 -10.56 41.15
CA HIS A 81 68.94 -10.89 41.82
C HIS A 81 68.10 -9.65 42.14
N ALA A 82 68.74 -8.51 42.40
CA ALA A 82 68.05 -7.25 42.63
C ALA A 82 67.31 -6.78 41.36
N TYR A 83 67.90 -6.98 40.18
CA TYR A 83 67.25 -6.67 38.89
C TYR A 83 66.00 -7.53 38.67
N TRP A 84 66.11 -8.86 38.78
CA TRP A 84 64.96 -9.76 38.64
C TRP A 84 63.85 -9.49 39.65
N LEU A 85 64.20 -9.15 40.89
CA LEU A 85 63.22 -8.77 41.91
C LEU A 85 62.50 -7.46 41.55
N SER A 86 63.22 -6.48 40.98
CA SER A 86 62.64 -5.21 40.53
C SER A 86 61.68 -5.39 39.35
N VAL A 87 62.02 -6.26 38.39
CA VAL A 87 61.17 -6.61 37.25
C VAL A 87 59.92 -7.35 37.73
N LEU A 88 60.08 -8.33 38.63
CA LEU A 88 58.96 -9.07 39.20
C LEU A 88 58.03 -8.16 40.01
N LEU A 89 58.58 -7.23 40.79
CA LEU A 89 57.80 -6.25 41.55
C LEU A 89 57.05 -5.29 40.63
N ASN A 90 57.68 -4.79 39.56
CA ASN A 90 57.04 -3.93 38.57
C ASN A 90 55.88 -4.67 37.87
N PHE A 91 56.13 -5.90 37.42
CA PHE A 91 55.10 -6.76 36.82
C PHE A 91 53.95 -7.01 37.79
N ALA A 92 54.22 -7.29 39.07
CA ALA A 92 53.19 -7.50 40.08
C ALA A 92 52.34 -6.24 40.30
N ILE A 93 52.94 -5.04 40.29
CA ILE A 93 52.22 -3.77 40.40
C ILE A 93 51.31 -3.55 39.18
N ILE A 94 51.81 -3.77 37.96
CA ILE A 94 51.03 -3.61 36.73
C ILE A 94 49.91 -4.66 36.65
N ALA A 95 50.22 -5.93 36.91
CA ALA A 95 49.24 -7.02 36.93
C ALA A 95 48.16 -6.76 37.99
N GLY A 96 48.54 -6.30 39.18
CA GLY A 96 47.61 -5.90 40.23
C GLY A 96 46.67 -4.77 39.78
N ALA A 97 47.21 -3.74 39.12
CA ALA A 97 46.42 -2.64 38.57
C ALA A 97 45.45 -3.11 37.48
N ILE A 98 45.88 -3.98 36.56
CA ILE A 98 45.05 -4.56 35.51
C ILE A 98 43.94 -5.42 36.11
N ILE A 99 44.25 -6.27 37.09
CA ILE A 99 43.27 -7.12 37.78
C ILE A 99 42.24 -6.25 38.50
N TRP A 100 42.68 -5.20 39.21
CA TRP A 100 41.78 -4.29 39.91
C TRP A 100 40.82 -3.57 38.95
N ILE A 101 41.34 -3.04 37.83
CA ILE A 101 40.52 -2.38 36.79
C ILE A 101 39.58 -3.38 36.12
N SER A 102 40.05 -4.58 35.82
CA SER A 102 39.28 -5.63 35.14
C SER A 102 38.14 -6.11 36.02
N LYS A 103 38.40 -6.43 37.29
CA LYS A 103 37.37 -6.83 38.26
C LYS A 103 36.29 -5.76 38.43
N LYS A 104 36.64 -4.48 38.31
CA LYS A 104 35.68 -3.37 38.43
C LYS A 104 34.81 -3.14 37.19
N ASN A 105 35.36 -3.31 35.97
CA ASN A 105 34.67 -2.89 34.74
C ASN A 105 34.09 -4.06 33.90
N LEU A 106 34.74 -5.22 33.85
CA LEU A 106 34.29 -6.36 33.02
C LEU A 106 32.90 -6.89 33.42
N PRO A 107 32.61 -7.15 34.71
CA PRO A 107 31.31 -7.72 35.10
C PRO A 107 30.13 -6.81 34.72
N ALA A 108 30.31 -5.49 34.81
CA ALA A 108 29.28 -4.53 34.44
C ALA A 108 28.99 -4.54 32.93
N MET A 109 30.02 -4.67 32.08
CA MET A 109 29.86 -4.74 30.63
C MET A 109 29.18 -6.04 30.20
N PHE A 110 29.60 -7.19 30.72
CA PHE A 110 28.97 -8.48 30.41
C PHE A 110 27.51 -8.51 30.87
N ARG A 111 27.22 -8.04 32.09
CA ARG A 111 25.84 -7.95 32.59
C ARG A 111 24.97 -7.06 31.69
N ASN A 112 25.48 -5.91 31.25
CA ASN A 112 24.74 -5.02 30.33
C ASN A 112 24.49 -5.68 28.98
N ARG A 113 25.47 -6.40 28.42
CA ARG A 113 25.31 -7.16 27.16
C ARG A 113 24.31 -8.30 27.31
N THR A 114 24.37 -9.06 28.39
CA THR A 114 23.40 -10.13 28.66
C THR A 114 21.99 -9.55 28.83
N ALA A 115 21.85 -8.44 29.56
CA ALA A 115 20.57 -7.76 29.72
C ALA A 115 20.03 -7.22 28.39
N SER A 116 20.87 -6.66 27.51
CA SER A 116 20.43 -6.19 26.19
C SER A 116 20.01 -7.36 25.29
N ILE A 117 20.75 -8.47 25.30
CA ILE A 117 20.38 -9.68 24.55
C ILE A 117 19.06 -10.24 25.05
N GLN A 118 18.88 -10.35 26.37
CA GLN A 118 17.64 -10.85 26.95
C GLN A 118 16.45 -9.94 26.59
N ARG A 119 16.63 -8.62 26.63
CA ARG A 119 15.61 -7.65 26.17
C ARG A 119 15.29 -7.83 24.69
N ALA A 120 16.31 -7.92 23.83
CA ALA A 120 16.12 -8.11 22.40
C ALA A 120 15.39 -9.43 22.08
N MET A 121 15.70 -10.52 22.80
CA MET A 121 14.96 -11.79 22.64
C MET A 121 13.51 -11.68 23.12
N GLN A 122 13.25 -10.99 24.24
CA GLN A 122 11.89 -10.77 24.72
C GLN A 122 11.08 -9.89 23.77
N GLU A 123 11.69 -8.85 23.23
CA GLU A 123 11.07 -7.97 22.23
C GLU A 123 10.80 -8.72 20.93
N ALA A 124 11.75 -9.52 20.45
CA ALA A 124 11.54 -10.38 19.29
C ALA A 124 10.38 -11.36 19.50
N ARG A 125 10.30 -12.02 20.67
CA ARG A 125 9.17 -12.91 21.01
C ARG A 125 7.83 -12.17 21.01
N LYS A 126 7.77 -10.98 21.65
CA LYS A 126 6.56 -10.16 21.66
C LYS A 126 6.16 -9.71 20.25
N ALA A 127 7.13 -9.34 19.42
CA ALA A 127 6.89 -8.96 18.03
C ALA A 127 6.35 -10.15 17.21
N SER A 128 6.92 -11.35 17.39
CA SER A 128 6.42 -12.57 16.75
C SER A 128 5.01 -12.94 17.22
N GLU A 129 4.72 -12.89 18.52
CA GLU A 129 3.38 -13.14 19.06
C GLU A 129 2.36 -12.13 18.52
N TYR A 130 2.72 -10.85 18.46
CA TYR A 130 1.87 -9.80 17.89
C TYR A 130 1.61 -10.03 16.40
N ALA A 131 2.65 -10.38 15.62
CA ALA A 131 2.52 -10.69 14.21
C ALA A 131 1.64 -11.91 13.97
N ASN A 132 1.82 -12.99 14.73
CA ASN A 132 1.00 -14.20 14.65
C ASN A 132 -0.46 -13.91 15.01
N ARG A 133 -0.71 -13.09 16.05
CA ARG A 133 -2.07 -12.66 16.39
C ARG A 133 -2.70 -11.86 15.26
N ARG A 134 -1.96 -10.96 14.62
CA ARG A 134 -2.45 -10.16 13.50
C ARG A 134 -2.74 -11.02 12.28
N LEU A 135 -1.89 -12.00 12.00
CA LEU A 135 -2.09 -12.96 10.92
C LEU A 135 -3.37 -13.76 11.14
N SER A 136 -3.54 -14.35 12.33
CA SER A 136 -4.75 -15.11 12.67
C SER A 136 -6.02 -14.25 12.59
N GLU A 137 -5.97 -12.98 13.00
CA GLU A 137 -7.09 -12.05 12.85
C GLU A 137 -7.42 -11.78 11.37
N ILE A 138 -6.41 -11.61 10.52
CA ILE A 138 -6.60 -11.40 9.09
C ILE A 138 -7.15 -12.66 8.43
N GLU A 139 -6.63 -13.84 8.75
CA GLU A 139 -7.14 -15.13 8.24
C GLU A 139 -8.61 -15.35 8.65
N ALA A 140 -8.96 -15.05 9.90
CA ALA A 140 -10.34 -15.10 10.37
C ALA A 140 -11.25 -14.12 9.61
N ARG A 141 -10.77 -12.90 9.33
CA ARG A 141 -11.51 -11.93 8.50
C ARG A 141 -11.66 -12.39 7.05
N LEU A 142 -10.61 -12.96 6.45
CA LEU A 142 -10.64 -13.48 5.09
C LEU A 142 -11.61 -14.64 4.94
N SER A 143 -11.54 -15.63 5.82
CA SER A 143 -12.48 -16.77 5.82
C SER A 143 -13.94 -16.32 6.00
N ARG A 144 -14.19 -15.31 6.84
CA ARG A 144 -15.52 -14.71 6.97
C ARG A 144 -15.96 -14.01 5.68
N LEU A 145 -15.07 -13.26 5.03
CA LEU A 145 -15.37 -12.62 3.74
C LEU A 145 -15.67 -13.65 2.66
N ASP A 146 -14.92 -14.76 2.59
CA ASP A 146 -15.20 -15.84 1.63
C ASP A 146 -16.60 -16.43 1.85
N ALA A 147 -17.00 -16.64 3.11
CA ALA A 147 -18.33 -17.10 3.46
C ALA A 147 -19.43 -16.08 3.12
N GLU A 148 -19.19 -14.79 3.37
CA GLU A 148 -20.12 -13.70 3.02
C GLU A 148 -20.27 -13.57 1.50
N ILE A 149 -19.18 -13.65 0.73
CA ILE A 149 -19.20 -13.66 -0.75
C ILE A 149 -19.99 -14.86 -1.27
N GLY A 150 -19.76 -16.06 -0.71
CA GLY A 150 -20.53 -17.24 -1.09
C GLY A 150 -22.02 -17.10 -0.84
N GLN A 151 -22.41 -16.51 0.29
CA GLN A 151 -23.81 -16.22 0.61
C GLN A 151 -24.41 -15.16 -0.33
N MET A 152 -23.67 -14.09 -0.64
CA MET A 152 -24.10 -13.07 -1.59
C MET A 152 -24.28 -13.64 -2.99
N ALA A 153 -23.37 -14.48 -3.46
CA ALA A 153 -23.47 -15.13 -4.76
C ALA A 153 -24.70 -16.04 -4.85
N ALA A 154 -24.92 -16.88 -3.82
CA ALA A 154 -26.08 -17.76 -3.76
C ALA A 154 -27.42 -16.99 -3.68
N ALA A 155 -27.44 -15.89 -2.92
CA ALA A 155 -28.61 -15.01 -2.85
C ALA A 155 -28.88 -14.33 -4.19
N ALA A 156 -27.85 -13.78 -4.84
CA ALA A 156 -27.97 -13.13 -6.13
C ALA A 156 -28.44 -14.09 -7.23
N GLU A 157 -27.95 -15.33 -7.25
CA GLU A 157 -28.42 -16.35 -8.20
C GLU A 157 -29.90 -16.69 -7.98
N LYS A 158 -30.31 -16.87 -6.72
CA LYS A 158 -31.71 -17.12 -6.38
C LYS A 158 -32.62 -15.94 -6.76
N GLU A 159 -32.19 -14.72 -6.47
CA GLU A 159 -32.92 -13.50 -6.81
C GLU A 159 -33.00 -13.30 -8.32
N ALA A 160 -31.92 -13.58 -9.07
CA ALA A 160 -31.90 -13.48 -10.52
C ALA A 160 -32.91 -14.43 -11.16
N VAL A 161 -33.00 -15.68 -10.71
CA VAL A 161 -33.99 -16.64 -11.22
C VAL A 161 -35.42 -16.19 -10.93
N ALA A 162 -35.69 -15.76 -9.69
CA ALA A 162 -37.02 -15.27 -9.32
C ALA A 162 -37.42 -14.01 -10.10
N GLU A 163 -36.46 -13.11 -10.33
CA GLU A 163 -36.70 -11.89 -11.10
C GLU A 163 -36.88 -12.18 -12.59
N GLU A 164 -36.15 -13.15 -13.15
CA GLU A 164 -36.37 -13.61 -14.52
C GLU A 164 -37.79 -14.13 -14.71
N GLU A 165 -38.28 -14.96 -13.79
CA GLU A 165 -39.65 -15.48 -13.82
C GLU A 165 -40.67 -14.35 -13.72
N ARG A 166 -40.45 -13.38 -12.83
CA ARG A 166 -41.33 -12.20 -12.66
C ARG A 166 -41.38 -11.34 -13.92
N ILE A 167 -40.23 -11.05 -14.52
CA ILE A 167 -40.13 -10.26 -15.76
C ILE A 167 -40.81 -11.01 -16.90
N ARG A 168 -40.59 -12.33 -17.02
CA ARG A 168 -41.22 -13.14 -18.06
C ARG A 168 -42.75 -13.15 -17.92
N ALA A 169 -43.26 -13.29 -16.70
CA ALA A 169 -44.70 -13.24 -16.43
C ALA A 169 -45.30 -11.87 -16.76
N ALA A 170 -44.66 -10.78 -16.32
CA ALA A 170 -45.10 -9.42 -16.62
C ALA A 170 -45.08 -9.14 -18.13
N ALA A 171 -44.01 -9.57 -18.83
CA ALA A 171 -43.90 -9.41 -20.28
C ALA A 171 -44.99 -10.20 -21.04
N ALA A 172 -45.37 -11.38 -20.56
CA ALA A 172 -46.45 -12.16 -21.14
C ALA A 172 -47.82 -11.49 -20.93
N GLU A 173 -48.07 -10.94 -19.74
CA GLU A 173 -49.30 -10.19 -19.44
C GLU A 173 -49.39 -8.92 -20.29
N ASP A 174 -48.29 -8.16 -20.41
CA ASP A 174 -48.24 -6.96 -21.23
C ASP A 174 -48.43 -7.28 -22.72
N ALA A 175 -47.84 -8.37 -23.21
CA ALA A 175 -48.06 -8.84 -24.57
C ALA A 175 -49.54 -9.16 -24.84
N GLN A 176 -50.23 -9.81 -23.90
CA GLN A 176 -51.67 -10.09 -24.00
C GLN A 176 -52.48 -8.78 -24.05
N LYS A 177 -52.22 -7.83 -23.15
CA LYS A 177 -52.90 -6.53 -23.14
C LYS A 177 -52.69 -5.75 -24.43
N ILE A 178 -51.49 -5.79 -25.00
CA ILE A 178 -51.20 -5.13 -26.29
C ILE A 178 -52.05 -5.76 -27.40
N VAL A 179 -52.13 -7.09 -27.46
CA VAL A 179 -52.95 -7.78 -28.46
C VAL A 179 -54.44 -7.45 -28.29
N GLU A 180 -54.95 -7.42 -27.06
CA GLU A 180 -56.34 -7.04 -26.78
C GLU A 180 -56.64 -5.59 -27.18
N SER A 181 -55.75 -4.64 -26.83
CA SER A 181 -55.89 -3.23 -27.25
C SER A 181 -55.87 -3.10 -28.77
N ALA A 182 -54.91 -3.76 -29.44
CA ALA A 182 -54.81 -3.75 -30.89
C ALA A 182 -56.07 -4.33 -31.56
N GLN A 183 -56.63 -5.40 -31.01
CA GLN A 183 -57.88 -6.00 -31.50
C GLN A 183 -59.05 -5.01 -31.37
N HIS A 184 -59.19 -4.35 -30.21
CA HIS A 184 -60.22 -3.33 -30.02
C HIS A 184 -60.05 -2.12 -30.94
N GLU A 185 -58.81 -1.67 -31.18
CA GLU A 185 -58.50 -0.60 -32.12
C GLU A 185 -58.83 -0.98 -33.56
N ILE A 186 -58.49 -2.20 -34.00
CA ILE A 186 -58.82 -2.73 -35.32
C ILE A 186 -60.33 -2.78 -35.50
N GLU A 187 -61.07 -3.27 -34.50
CA GLU A 187 -62.52 -3.33 -34.56
C GLU A 187 -63.17 -1.94 -34.62
N ALA A 188 -62.65 -0.98 -33.85
CA ALA A 188 -63.12 0.40 -33.90
C ALA A 188 -62.84 1.04 -35.27
N ALA A 189 -61.65 0.85 -35.82
CA ALA A 189 -61.28 1.32 -37.15
C ALA A 189 -62.13 0.66 -38.25
N ALA A 190 -62.40 -0.65 -38.15
CA ALA A 190 -63.25 -1.37 -39.09
C ALA A 190 -64.70 -0.87 -39.05
N ARG A 191 -65.25 -0.59 -37.85
CA ARG A 191 -66.58 0.03 -37.71
C ARG A 191 -66.63 1.43 -38.31
N ALA A 192 -65.60 2.24 -38.08
CA ALA A 192 -65.50 3.58 -38.67
C ALA A 192 -65.45 3.50 -40.21
N ALA A 193 -64.58 2.67 -40.77
CA ALA A 193 -64.47 2.47 -42.22
C ALA A 193 -65.79 1.99 -42.86
N ARG A 194 -66.51 1.07 -42.22
CA ARG A 194 -67.83 0.63 -42.69
C ARG A 194 -68.85 1.76 -42.71
N ARG A 195 -68.86 2.60 -41.68
CA ARG A 195 -69.75 3.77 -41.61
C ARG A 195 -69.42 4.77 -42.71
N ASP A 196 -68.14 5.02 -42.95
CA ASP A 196 -67.68 5.97 -43.98
C ASP A 196 -68.05 5.47 -45.38
N LEU A 197 -67.86 4.18 -45.67
CA LEU A 197 -68.30 3.55 -46.93
C LEU A 197 -69.83 3.62 -47.10
N THR A 198 -70.59 3.42 -46.03
CA THR A 198 -72.07 3.50 -46.08
C THR A 198 -72.52 4.93 -46.38
N ALA A 199 -71.92 5.92 -45.73
CA ALA A 199 -72.20 7.33 -45.97
C ALA A 199 -71.86 7.73 -47.42
N TYR A 200 -70.72 7.29 -47.93
CA TYR A 200 -70.32 7.54 -49.33
C TYR A 200 -71.28 6.91 -50.33
N ALA A 201 -71.70 5.66 -50.09
CA ALA A 201 -72.67 4.98 -50.95
C ALA A 201 -74.05 5.67 -50.94
N ALA A 202 -74.50 6.14 -49.77
CA ALA A 202 -75.74 6.89 -49.66
C ALA A 202 -75.68 8.23 -50.42
N ASP A 203 -74.58 8.97 -50.29
CA ASP A 203 -74.35 10.22 -51.03
C ASP A 203 -74.34 10.00 -52.55
N LEU A 204 -73.66 8.94 -53.01
CA LEU A 204 -73.63 8.55 -54.41
C LEU A 204 -75.03 8.18 -54.93
N ALA A 205 -75.80 7.41 -54.15
CA ALA A 205 -77.15 7.02 -54.51
C ALA A 205 -78.08 8.23 -54.64
N VAL A 206 -78.02 9.17 -53.68
CA VAL A 206 -78.79 10.44 -53.73
C VAL A 206 -78.36 11.27 -54.95
N SER A 207 -77.07 11.39 -55.20
CA SER A 207 -76.53 12.13 -56.35
C SER A 207 -76.99 11.55 -57.69
N LEU A 208 -77.03 10.21 -57.83
CA LEU A 208 -77.54 9.54 -59.02
C LEU A 208 -79.06 9.70 -59.16
N ALA A 209 -79.81 9.53 -58.07
CA ALA A 209 -81.26 9.75 -58.06
C ALA A 209 -81.61 11.18 -58.48
N ALA A 210 -80.93 12.19 -57.93
CA ALA A 210 -81.12 13.59 -58.29
C ALA A 210 -80.90 13.87 -59.78
N ARG A 211 -79.94 13.17 -60.42
CA ARG A 211 -79.71 13.27 -61.87
C ARG A 211 -80.77 12.56 -62.70
N GLN A 212 -81.36 11.48 -62.18
CA GLN A 212 -82.34 10.64 -62.89
C GLN A 212 -83.78 11.17 -62.77
N ILE A 213 -84.10 11.88 -61.69
CA ILE A 213 -85.41 12.51 -61.47
C ILE A 213 -85.63 13.60 -62.53
N LYS A 214 -86.62 13.38 -63.39
CA LYS A 214 -87.16 14.40 -64.29
C LYS A 214 -88.56 14.76 -63.81
N VAL A 215 -88.74 15.99 -63.36
CA VAL A 215 -90.04 16.47 -62.89
C VAL A 215 -90.82 17.00 -64.08
N ASP A 216 -91.93 16.34 -64.40
CA ASP A 216 -92.93 16.85 -65.33
C ASP A 216 -94.07 17.56 -64.58
N ALA A 217 -94.87 18.35 -65.31
CA ALA A 217 -95.92 19.18 -64.72
C ALA A 217 -97.04 18.36 -64.04
N THR A 218 -97.25 17.10 -64.43
CA THR A 218 -98.24 16.21 -63.83
C THR A 218 -97.74 15.66 -62.49
N THR A 219 -96.46 15.29 -62.42
CA THR A 219 -95.81 14.81 -61.18
C THR A 219 -95.76 15.91 -60.12
N ASP A 220 -95.51 17.15 -60.52
CA ASP A 220 -95.49 18.31 -59.62
C ASP A 220 -96.86 18.58 -58.96
N GLN A 221 -97.94 18.56 -59.75
CA GLN A 221 -99.30 18.72 -59.22
C GLN A 221 -99.68 17.59 -58.24
N MET A 222 -99.27 16.35 -58.54
CA MET A 222 -99.47 15.21 -57.65
C MET A 222 -98.72 15.37 -56.32
N LEU A 223 -97.49 15.89 -56.35
CA LEU A 223 -96.70 16.17 -55.15
C LEU A 223 -97.36 17.23 -54.26
N VAL A 224 -97.80 18.35 -54.84
CA VAL A 224 -98.47 19.44 -54.11
C VAL A 224 -99.76 18.96 -53.45
N ARG A 225 -100.54 18.12 -54.15
CA ARG A 225 -101.79 17.57 -53.61
C ARG A 225 -101.53 16.62 -52.44
N ASN A 226 -100.60 15.69 -52.59
CA ASN A 226 -100.22 14.77 -51.52
C ASN A 226 -99.64 15.49 -50.29
N PHE A 227 -98.84 16.54 -50.50
CA PHE A 227 -98.29 17.34 -49.40
C PHE A 227 -99.38 18.11 -48.66
N SER A 228 -100.34 18.65 -49.40
CA SER A 228 -101.51 19.35 -48.83
C SER A 228 -102.39 18.38 -48.02
N ASP A 229 -102.60 17.17 -48.53
CA ASP A 229 -103.36 16.11 -47.83
C ASP A 229 -102.63 15.66 -46.54
N GLN A 230 -101.30 15.52 -46.55
CA GLN A 230 -100.51 15.22 -45.35
C GLN A 230 -100.54 16.33 -44.31
N LEU A 231 -100.49 17.60 -44.74
CA LEU A 231 -100.56 18.74 -43.84
C LEU A 231 -101.95 18.84 -43.18
N SER A 232 -103.02 18.58 -43.94
CA SER A 232 -104.37 18.47 -43.40
C SER A 232 -104.53 17.28 -42.44
N ALA A 233 -103.90 16.14 -42.72
CA ALA A 233 -103.91 14.99 -41.81
C ALA A 233 -103.10 15.24 -40.52
N ALA A 234 -101.95 15.92 -40.60
CA ALA A 234 -101.13 16.26 -39.44
C ALA A 234 -101.77 17.36 -38.57
N ASN A 235 -102.43 18.36 -39.18
CA ASN A 235 -103.21 19.36 -38.44
C ASN A 235 -104.53 18.80 -37.87
N GLY A 236 -105.02 17.68 -38.41
CA GLY A 236 -106.19 16.96 -37.87
C GLY A 236 -105.87 16.07 -36.67
N ALA A 237 -104.59 15.87 -36.33
CA ALA A 237 -104.12 15.04 -35.22
C ALA A 237 -103.60 15.88 -34.02
N GLY A 238 -104.31 16.95 -33.68
CA GLY A 238 -104.14 17.70 -32.42
C GLY A 238 -104.71 16.93 -31.22
N PRO A 239 -104.20 17.14 -29.99
CA PRO A 239 -104.33 16.19 -28.88
C PRO A 239 -105.78 16.08 -28.41
N GLU A 240 -106.36 14.88 -28.49
CA GLU A 240 -107.52 14.55 -27.67
C GLU A 240 -107.09 14.59 -26.20
N SER A 241 -107.53 15.65 -25.52
CA SER A 241 -107.51 15.76 -24.07
C SER A 241 -108.37 14.65 -23.47
N HIS A 242 -107.74 13.52 -23.13
CA HIS A 242 -108.31 12.56 -22.20
C HIS A 242 -108.14 13.08 -20.78
N GLU A 243 -109.12 13.86 -20.34
CA GLU A 243 -109.44 14.13 -18.95
C GLU A 243 -110.53 13.15 -18.51
N ASP A 244 -110.14 12.05 -17.85
CA ASP A 244 -110.93 11.22 -16.92
C ASP A 244 -109.95 10.17 -16.37
N GLY A 245 -109.72 9.93 -15.08
CA GLY A 245 -110.64 9.96 -13.96
C GLY A 245 -110.39 8.66 -13.17
N ARG A 246 -109.61 8.76 -12.09
CA ARG A 246 -109.17 7.75 -11.08
C ARG A 246 -107.78 7.15 -11.27
#